data_AF-A0A351DSW9-F1
#
_entry.id   AF-A0A351DSW9-F1
#
_cell.length_a   1.000
_cell.length_b   1.000
_cell.length_c   1.000
_cell.angle_alpha   90.00
_cell.angle_beta   90.00
_cell.angle_gamma   90.00
#
_symmetry.space_group_name_H-M   'P 1'
#
loop_
_entity.id
_entity.type
_entity.pdbx_description
1 polymer ?
#
loop_
_entity_poly.entity_id
_entity_poly.type
_entity_poly.pdbx_seq_one_letter_code
_entity_poly.pdbx_strand_id
1 'polypeptide(L)'
;LNGAKMWISNAPFAQLAVVWAKNEEGRIHGVIVERGMEGFSTPTMKGKWSLRASDTGELIFDNVRVPKSNILPGRSGLGAPLSCLDSARYGIAWGA
;
A
#
# COMPACT_ATOMS: atom_id res chain seq x y z
N LEU A 1 5.95 1.89 -12.06
CA LEU A 1 5.10 2.49 -11.01
C LEU A 1 5.86 3.66 -10.42
N ASN A 2 5.22 4.83 -10.31
CA ASN A 2 5.84 6.07 -9.84
C ASN A 2 4.95 6.75 -8.80
N GLY A 3 5.57 7.38 -7.79
CA GLY A 3 4.91 8.18 -6.76
C GLY A 3 5.25 7.75 -5.34
N ALA A 4 4.44 8.19 -4.37
CA ALA A 4 4.63 7.84 -2.96
C ALA A 4 3.30 7.57 -2.26
N LYS A 5 3.33 6.75 -1.21
CA LYS A 5 2.23 6.53 -0.26
C LYS A 5 2.77 6.75 1.15
N MET A 6 2.03 7.52 1.95
CA MET A 6 2.42 7.89 3.31
C MET A 6 1.53 7.20 4.34
N TRP A 7 1.99 7.13 5.58
CA TRP A 7 1.26 6.53 6.71
C TRP A 7 0.95 5.05 6.55
N ILE A 8 1.90 4.30 6.01
CA ILE A 8 1.72 2.87 5.75
C ILE A 8 2.26 2.08 6.94
N SER A 9 1.35 1.48 7.71
CA SER A 9 1.68 0.57 8.81
C SER A 9 2.53 -0.59 8.32
N ASN A 10 3.53 -0.97 9.12
CA ASN A 10 4.50 -2.04 8.85
C ASN A 10 5.44 -1.80 7.65
N ALA A 11 5.32 -0.70 6.91
CA ALA A 11 6.17 -0.42 5.75
C ALA A 11 7.68 -0.59 6.03
N PRO A 12 8.24 -0.20 7.19
CA PRO A 12 9.67 -0.34 7.48
C PRO A 12 10.22 -1.77 7.41
N PHE A 13 9.39 -2.80 7.59
CA PHE A 13 9.79 -4.20 7.55
C PHE A 13 8.90 -5.11 6.67
N ALA A 14 7.84 -4.59 6.06
CA ALA A 14 6.96 -5.37 5.19
C ALA A 14 7.74 -5.95 4.00
N GLN A 15 7.53 -7.23 3.72
CA GLN A 15 8.11 -7.92 2.56
C GLN A 15 7.26 -7.76 1.30
N LEU A 16 5.96 -7.51 1.48
CA LEU A 16 4.99 -7.38 0.39
C LEU A 16 4.06 -6.21 0.70
N ALA A 17 3.78 -5.39 -0.32
CA ALA A 17 2.84 -4.30 -0.26
C ALA A 17 1.74 -4.47 -1.32
N VAL A 18 0.49 -4.33 -0.89
CA VAL A 18 -0.65 -4.17 -1.81
C VAL A 18 -0.83 -2.69 -2.07
N VAL A 19 -0.64 -2.29 -3.33
CA VAL A 19 -0.65 -0.88 -3.73
C VAL A 19 -1.79 -0.63 -4.71
N TRP A 20 -2.63 0.36 -4.39
CA TRP A 20 -3.63 0.86 -5.33
C TRP A 20 -3.03 1.98 -6.18
N ALA A 21 -2.94 1.75 -7.49
CA ALA A 21 -2.32 2.66 -8.46
C ALA A 21 -3.19 2.81 -9.72
N LYS A 22 -3.04 3.94 -10.41
CA LYS A 22 -3.72 4.19 -11.69
C LYS A 22 -2.88 3.63 -12.85
N ASN A 23 -3.53 3.01 -13.82
CA ASN A 23 -2.92 2.70 -15.11
C ASN A 23 -2.94 3.93 -16.04
N GLU A 24 -2.46 3.77 -17.27
CA GLU A 24 -2.41 4.83 -18.31
C GLU A 24 -3.80 5.37 -18.68
N GLU A 25 -4.84 4.54 -18.56
CA GLU A 25 -6.24 4.92 -18.80
C GLU A 25 -6.88 5.63 -17.57
N GLY A 26 -6.11 5.86 -16.50
CA GLY A 26 -6.58 6.49 -15.27
C GLY A 26 -7.39 5.57 -14.35
N ARG A 27 -7.53 4.28 -14.69
CA ARG A 27 -8.26 3.28 -13.92
C ARG A 27 -7.42 2.74 -12.78
N ILE A 28 -8.03 2.57 -11.60
CA ILE A 28 -7.33 2.09 -10.40
C ILE A 28 -7.26 0.55 -10.42
N HIS A 29 -6.08 0.01 -10.17
CA HIS A 29 -5.83 -1.42 -10.00
C HIS A 29 -5.03 -1.67 -8.71
N GLY A 30 -5.24 -2.84 -8.12
CA GLY A 30 -4.38 -3.34 -7.04
C GLY A 30 -3.18 -4.04 -7.65
N VAL A 31 -1.99 -3.72 -7.16
CA VAL A 31 -0.75 -4.38 -7.59
C VAL A 31 0.06 -4.83 -6.38
N ILE A 32 0.73 -5.96 -6.51
CA ILE A 32 1.68 -6.48 -5.53
C ILE A 32 3.06 -5.91 -5.83
N VAL A 33 3.67 -5.26 -4.85
CA VAL A 33 5.06 -4.80 -4.89
C VAL A 33 5.83 -5.47 -3.77
N GLU A 34 6.95 -6.09 -4.11
CA GLU A 34 7.79 -6.84 -3.18
C GLU A 34 8.98 -6.00 -2.74
N ARG A 35 9.40 -6.16 -1.48
CA ARG A 35 10.61 -5.51 -0.98
C ARG A 35 11.82 -5.99 -1.78
N GLY A 36 12.70 -5.05 -2.13
CA GLY A 36 13.91 -5.33 -2.92
C GLY A 36 13.71 -5.15 -4.43
N MET A 37 12.49 -4.87 -4.90
CA MET A 37 12.29 -4.42 -6.28
C MET A 37 13.05 -3.11 -6.51
N GLU A 38 13.72 -2.99 -7.67
CA GLU A 38 14.45 -1.80 -8.04
C GLU A 38 13.54 -0.57 -8.06
N GLY A 39 14.02 0.53 -7.46
CA GLY A 39 13.26 1.78 -7.35
C GLY A 39 12.20 1.80 -6.25
N PHE A 40 12.04 0.73 -5.47
CA PHE A 40 11.10 0.66 -4.35
C PHE A 40 11.84 0.82 -3.01
N SER A 41 11.45 1.84 -2.23
CA SER A 41 12.00 2.07 -0.89
C SER A 41 10.93 2.32 0.15
N THR A 42 11.24 2.01 1.41
CA THR A 42 10.29 2.05 2.52
C THR A 42 10.86 2.77 3.75
N PRO A 43 11.11 4.09 3.69
CA PRO A 43 11.67 4.81 4.81
C PRO A 43 10.72 4.81 6.02
N THR A 44 11.29 4.80 7.21
CA THR A 44 10.51 4.86 8.45
C THR A 44 10.09 6.29 8.75
N MET A 45 8.81 6.49 9.04
CA MET A 45 8.28 7.76 9.47
C MET A 45 8.57 7.99 10.96
N LYS A 46 8.98 9.21 11.32
CA LYS A 46 9.28 9.61 12.71
C LYS A 46 8.31 10.71 13.17
N GLY A 47 8.28 10.99 14.47
CA GLY A 47 7.47 12.08 15.04
C GLY A 47 6.01 11.72 15.34
N LYS A 48 5.66 10.43 15.45
CA LYS A 48 4.31 10.02 15.88
C LYS A 48 4.05 10.34 17.35
N TRP A 49 2.89 10.94 17.61
CA TRP A 49 2.44 11.27 18.96
C TRP A 49 2.02 10.02 19.76
N SER A 50 1.22 9.15 19.14
CA SER A 50 0.72 7.90 19.72
C SER A 50 1.03 6.71 18.80
N LEU A 51 0.64 5.50 19.21
CA LEU A 51 0.87 4.23 18.50
C LEU A 51 2.35 4.03 18.11
N ARG A 52 3.26 4.40 19.03
CA ARG A 52 4.71 4.37 18.79
C ARG A 52 5.29 2.96 18.62
N ALA A 53 4.60 1.95 19.13
CA ALA A 53 4.97 0.53 18.97
C ALA A 53 4.57 -0.04 17.60
N SER A 54 3.63 0.59 16.88
CA SER A 54 3.32 0.22 15.50
C SER A 54 4.30 0.93 14.59
N ASP A 55 5.13 0.21 13.82
CA ASP A 55 5.99 0.89 12.86
C ASP A 55 5.15 1.44 11.70
N THR A 56 5.49 2.66 11.29
CA THR A 56 4.82 3.34 10.18
C THR A 56 5.88 3.94 9.29
N GLY A 57 5.69 3.84 7.99
CA GLY A 57 6.61 4.37 7.01
C GLY A 57 5.91 4.86 5.77
N GLU A 58 6.71 5.04 4.74
CA GLU A 58 6.25 5.39 3.41
C GLU A 58 6.54 4.23 2.45
N LEU A 59 5.83 4.22 1.32
CA LEU A 59 6.17 3.42 0.16
C LEU A 59 6.52 4.39 -0.95
N ILE A 60 7.78 4.44 -1.36
CA ILE A 60 8.27 5.33 -2.41
C ILE A 60 8.59 4.48 -3.63
N PHE A 61 8.07 4.91 -4.79
CA PHE A 61 8.22 4.22 -6.06
C PHE A 61 8.87 5.16 -7.07
N ASP A 62 10.07 4.81 -7.50
CA ASP A 62 10.79 5.45 -8.60
C ASP A 62 10.95 4.43 -9.74
N ASN A 63 10.15 4.58 -10.79
CA ASN A 63 10.17 3.78 -12.00
C ASN A 63 10.14 2.25 -11.78
N VAL A 64 9.50 1.79 -10.70
CA VAL A 64 9.43 0.37 -10.32
C VAL A 64 8.77 -0.46 -11.41
N ARG A 65 9.46 -1.49 -11.90
CA ARG A 65 8.94 -2.42 -12.92
C ARG A 65 8.14 -3.53 -12.26
N VAL A 66 6.82 -3.45 -12.34
CA VAL A 66 5.91 -4.46 -11.75
C VAL A 66 5.48 -5.46 -12.84
N PRO A 67 5.71 -6.78 -12.66
CA PRO A 67 5.23 -7.80 -13.59
C PRO A 67 3.71 -7.77 -13.74
N LYS A 68 3.19 -8.11 -14.92
CA LYS A 68 1.73 -8.16 -15.15
C LYS A 68 1.03 -9.20 -14.26
N SER A 69 1.73 -10.27 -13.88
CA SER A 69 1.25 -11.29 -12.92
C SER A 69 0.96 -10.75 -11.53
N ASN A 70 1.58 -9.61 -11.16
CA ASN A 70 1.39 -8.99 -9.85
C ASN A 70 0.17 -8.07 -9.80
N ILE A 71 -0.56 -7.91 -10.91
CA ILE A 71 -1.82 -7.17 -10.93
C ILE A 71 -2.90 -8.06 -10.32
N LEU A 72 -3.52 -7.59 -9.24
CA LEU A 72 -4.59 -8.32 -8.56
C LEU A 72 -5.81 -8.48 -9.49
N PRO A 73 -6.34 -9.70 -9.65
CA PRO A 73 -7.46 -9.96 -10.55
C PRO A 73 -8.81 -9.55 -9.94
N GLY A 74 -9.86 -9.57 -10.78
CA GLY A 74 -11.25 -9.60 -10.33
C GLY A 74 -11.90 -8.24 -10.07
N ARG A 75 -11.14 -7.17 -9.77
CA ARG A 75 -11.71 -5.82 -9.59
C ARG A 75 -10.78 -4.70 -10.08
N SER A 76 -11.40 -3.57 -10.44
CA SER A 76 -10.74 -2.32 -10.78
C SER A 76 -11.62 -1.14 -10.34
N GLY A 77 -11.04 0.06 -10.27
CA GLY A 77 -11.69 1.24 -9.70
C GLY A 77 -11.65 1.26 -8.16
N LEU A 78 -12.45 2.14 -7.57
CA LEU A 78 -12.48 2.36 -6.11
C LEU A 78 -13.22 1.27 -5.33
N GLY A 79 -14.00 0.41 -5.98
CA GLY A 79 -14.82 -0.58 -5.29
C GLY A 79 -14.02 -1.60 -4.48
N ALA A 80 -12.83 -2.00 -4.94
CA ALA A 80 -11.96 -2.91 -4.19
C ALA A 80 -11.37 -2.27 -2.91
N PRO A 81 -10.67 -1.11 -2.96
CA PRO A 81 -10.19 -0.48 -1.74
C PRO A 81 -11.32 -0.09 -0.77
N LEU A 82 -12.48 0.31 -1.27
CA LEU A 82 -13.63 0.63 -0.41
C LEU A 82 -14.20 -0.62 0.28
N SER A 83 -14.21 -1.78 -0.37
CA SER A 83 -14.60 -3.03 0.33
C SER A 83 -13.64 -3.42 1.44
N CYS A 84 -12.33 -3.14 1.29
CA CYS A 84 -11.38 -3.33 2.38
C CYS A 84 -11.68 -2.38 3.57
N LEU A 85 -12.11 -1.16 3.27
CA LEU A 85 -12.48 -0.18 4.29
C LEU A 85 -13.71 -0.63 5.09
N ASP A 86 -14.69 -1.26 4.46
CA ASP A 86 -15.88 -1.77 5.16
C ASP A 86 -15.47 -2.81 6.22
N SER A 87 -14.63 -3.79 5.87
CA SER A 87 -14.09 -4.75 6.84
C SER A 87 -13.24 -4.07 7.93
N ALA A 88 -12.42 -3.08 7.56
CA ALA A 88 -11.57 -2.37 8.52
C ALA A 88 -12.40 -1.60 9.56
N ARG A 89 -13.53 -1.00 9.17
CA ARG A 89 -14.44 -0.29 10.08
C ARG A 89 -14.99 -1.22 11.16
N TYR A 90 -15.39 -2.44 10.79
CA TYR A 90 -15.84 -3.43 11.76
C TYR A 90 -14.73 -3.83 12.73
N GLY A 91 -13.51 -4.05 12.22
CA GLY A 91 -12.35 -4.41 13.05
C GLY A 91 -11.97 -3.31 14.05
N ILE A 92 -12.01 -2.05 13.64
CA ILE A 92 -11.69 -0.91 14.52
C ILE A 92 -12.79 -0.73 15.59
N ALA A 93 -14.06 -0.86 15.21
CA ALA A 93 -15.18 -0.68 16.14
C ALA A 93 -15.20 -1.73 17.26
N TRP A 94 -14.81 -2.97 16.96
CA TRP A 94 -14.75 -4.07 17.92
C TRP A 94 -13.37 -4.28 18.56
N GLY A 95 -12.34 -3.57 18.12
CA GLY A 95 -10.98 -3.65 18.65
C GLY A 95 -10.72 -2.79 19.88
N ALA A 96 -11.77 -2.27 20.51
CA ALA A 96 -11.73 -1.51 21.76
C ALA A 96 -11.71 -2.43 22.98
#